data_AF-A0A1Q7IZH4-F1
#
_entry.id   AF-A0A1Q7IZH4-F1
#
_cell.length_a   1.000
_cell.length_b   1.000
_cell.length_c   1.000
_cell.angle_alpha   90.00
_cell.angle_beta   90.00
_cell.angle_gamma   90.00
#
_symmetry.space_group_name_H-M   'P 1'
#
loop_
_entity.id
_entity.type
_entity.pdbx_description
1 polymer ?
#
loop_
_entity_poly.entity_id
_entity_poly.type
_entity_poly.pdbx_seq_one_letter_code
_entity_poly.pdbx_strand_id
1 'polypeptide(L)'
;MVAPAVWITVDWALTITILWSAFRSVHYPIAPGLVVIGFGVGILLSLVSLVPGGLGVMEGSMTAVFVSLSVPLEPAVVAVLIFRLAYYVIPLLVSIVLFHGVMLQAARGVAGSARPISSRV
;
A
#
# COMPACT_ATOMS: atom_id res chain seq x y z
N MET A 1 21.53 -8.52 -12.40
CA MET A 1 20.06 -8.63 -12.56
C MET A 1 19.38 -9.41 -11.43
N VAL A 2 20.09 -10.27 -10.68
CA VAL A 2 19.52 -11.08 -9.60
C VAL A 2 19.03 -10.23 -8.41
N ALA A 3 19.80 -9.21 -7.99
CA ALA A 3 19.44 -8.41 -6.81
C ALA A 3 18.07 -7.68 -6.94
N PRO A 4 17.75 -6.97 -8.04
CA PRO A 4 16.42 -6.38 -8.21
C PRO A 4 15.28 -7.41 -8.21
N ALA A 5 15.50 -8.58 -8.84
CA ALA A 5 14.48 -9.63 -8.90
C ALA A 5 14.16 -10.21 -7.51
N VAL A 6 15.18 -10.39 -6.67
CA VAL A 6 15.00 -10.81 -5.27
C VAL A 6 14.16 -9.80 -4.50
N TRP A 7 14.49 -8.50 -4.61
CA TRP A 7 13.73 -7.45 -3.93
C TRP A 7 12.26 -7.40 -4.36
N ILE A 8 11.99 -7.51 -5.66
CA ILE A 8 10.62 -7.54 -6.19
C ILE A 8 9.86 -8.77 -5.68
N THR A 9 10.51 -9.93 -5.62
CA THR A 9 9.88 -11.16 -5.13
C THR A 9 9.52 -11.05 -3.65
N VAL A 10 10.41 -10.47 -2.84
CA VAL A 10 10.17 -10.23 -1.42
C VAL A 10 9.03 -9.24 -1.22
N ASP A 11 9.00 -8.15 -1.99
CA ASP A 11 7.93 -7.15 -1.95
C ASP A 11 6.55 -7.76 -2.26
N TRP A 12 6.46 -8.57 -3.31
CA TRP A 12 5.23 -9.27 -3.67
C TRP A 12 4.80 -10.27 -2.59
N ALA A 13 5.75 -11.04 -2.04
CA ALA A 13 5.47 -12.00 -0.98
C ALA A 13 4.94 -11.32 0.29
N LEU A 14 5.54 -10.20 0.69
CA LEU A 14 5.07 -9.41 1.83
C LEU A 14 3.69 -8.83 1.57
N THR A 15 3.44 -8.31 0.36
CA THR A 15 2.13 -7.75 -0.02
C THR A 15 1.02 -8.79 0.04
N ILE A 16 1.27 -10.00 -0.49
CA ILE A 16 0.34 -11.13 -0.39
C ILE A 16 0.10 -11.52 1.08
N THR A 17 1.14 -11.47 1.91
CA THR A 17 1.04 -11.78 3.34
C THR A 17 0.17 -10.76 4.08
N ILE A 18 0.22 -9.48 3.71
CA ILE A 18 -0.67 -8.44 4.24
C ILE A 18 -2.12 -8.78 3.91
N LEU A 19 -2.43 -9.12 2.65
CA LEU A 19 -3.79 -9.51 2.26
C LEU A 19 -4.26 -10.77 2.99
N TRP A 20 -3.39 -11.78 3.11
CA TRP A 20 -3.69 -12.99 3.88
C TRP A 20 -3.97 -12.68 5.36
N SER A 21 -3.20 -11.77 5.97
CA SER A 21 -3.43 -11.32 7.35
C SER A 21 -4.74 -10.53 7.51
N ALA A 22 -5.16 -9.78 6.49
CA ALA A 22 -6.43 -9.06 6.48
C ALA A 22 -7.65 -10.01 6.50
N PHE A 23 -7.55 -11.14 5.79
CA PHE A 23 -8.55 -12.21 5.90
C PHE A 23 -8.59 -12.83 7.31
N ARG A 24 -7.43 -12.98 7.95
CA ARG A 24 -7.34 -13.47 9.33
C ARG A 24 -7.94 -12.48 10.33
N SER A 25 -7.81 -11.16 10.12
CA SER A 25 -8.40 -10.15 11.01
C SER A 25 -9.93 -10.12 10.95
N VAL A 26 -10.53 -10.49 9.82
CA VAL A 26 -12.00 -10.63 9.70
C VAL A 26 -12.49 -12.02 10.11
N HIS A 27 -11.65 -12.81 10.78
CA HIS A 27 -11.95 -14.17 11.26
C HIS A 27 -12.31 -15.15 10.13
N TYR A 28 -11.84 -14.90 8.90
CA TYR A 28 -12.05 -15.79 7.75
C TYR A 28 -10.73 -16.43 7.30
N PRO A 29 -10.41 -17.65 7.74
CA PRO A 29 -9.19 -18.33 7.32
C PRO A 29 -9.30 -18.79 5.87
N ILE A 30 -8.59 -18.11 4.98
CA ILE A 30 -8.48 -18.48 3.56
C ILE A 30 -7.16 -19.20 3.29
N ALA A 31 -7.19 -20.18 2.38
CA ALA A 31 -5.99 -20.86 1.91
C ALA A 31 -5.06 -19.87 1.19
N PRO A 32 -3.74 -19.86 1.46
CA PRO A 32 -2.81 -18.92 0.82
C PRO A 32 -2.85 -18.94 -0.72
N GLY A 33 -3.07 -20.11 -1.33
CA GLY A 33 -3.21 -20.23 -2.78
C GLY A 33 -4.37 -19.43 -3.37
N LEU A 34 -5.51 -19.36 -2.67
CA LEU A 34 -6.65 -18.55 -3.11
C LEU A 34 -6.35 -17.06 -3.01
N VAL A 35 -5.60 -16.64 -1.98
CA VAL A 35 -5.13 -15.26 -1.84
C VAL A 35 -4.25 -14.85 -3.01
N VAL A 36 -3.33 -15.70 -3.43
CA VAL A 36 -2.46 -15.45 -4.59
C VAL A 36 -3.29 -15.29 -5.87
N ILE A 37 -4.31 -16.14 -6.07
CA ILE A 37 -5.20 -16.04 -7.24
C ILE A 37 -5.97 -14.73 -7.22
N GLY A 38 -6.62 -14.39 -6.10
CA GLY A 38 -7.36 -13.14 -5.94
C GLY A 38 -6.46 -11.91 -6.14
N PHE A 39 -5.27 -11.93 -5.54
CA PHE A 39 -4.28 -10.87 -5.67
C PHE A 39 -3.81 -10.68 -7.12
N GLY A 40 -3.41 -11.77 -7.77
CA GLY A 40 -2.90 -11.73 -9.14
C GLY A 40 -3.96 -11.23 -10.13
N VAL A 41 -5.18 -11.77 -10.07
CA VAL A 41 -6.26 -11.34 -10.96
C VAL A 41 -6.66 -9.88 -10.68
N GLY A 42 -6.75 -9.48 -9.41
CA GLY A 42 -7.06 -8.10 -9.03
C GLY A 42 -6.03 -7.08 -9.55
N ILE A 43 -4.73 -7.40 -9.44
CA ILE A 43 -3.67 -6.56 -10.02
C ILE A 43 -3.79 -6.49 -11.54
N LEU A 44 -3.94 -7.63 -12.23
CA LEU A 44 -4.02 -7.66 -13.69
C LEU A 44 -5.16 -6.79 -14.23
N LEU A 45 -6.33 -6.86 -13.59
CA LEU A 45 -7.48 -6.02 -13.94
C LEU A 45 -7.22 -4.54 -13.65
N SER A 46 -6.53 -4.23 -12.56
CA SER A 46 -6.14 -2.85 -12.25
C SER A 46 -5.11 -2.26 -13.19
N LEU A 47 -4.22 -3.06 -13.77
CA LEU A 47 -3.24 -2.57 -14.75
C LEU A 47 -3.90 -2.08 -16.05
N VAL A 48 -5.07 -2.61 -16.40
CA VAL A 48 -5.85 -2.17 -17.56
C VAL A 48 -6.67 -0.90 -17.25
N SER A 49 -6.83 -0.57 -15.97
CA SER A 49 -7.60 0.60 -15.54
C SER A 49 -6.86 1.91 -15.84
N LEU A 50 -7.59 2.91 -16.34
CA LEU A 50 -7.09 4.29 -16.43
C LEU A 50 -7.08 5.01 -15.07
N VAL A 51 -7.64 4.39 -14.02
CA VAL A 51 -7.73 5.02 -12.71
C VAL A 51 -6.35 4.98 -12.04
N PRO A 52 -5.77 6.12 -11.63
CA PRO A 52 -4.52 6.15 -10.90
C PRO A 52 -4.58 5.27 -9.65
N GLY A 53 -3.63 4.34 -9.51
CA GLY A 53 -3.60 3.39 -8.39
C GLY A 53 -4.68 2.29 -8.42
N GLY A 54 -5.45 2.20 -9.51
CA GLY A 54 -6.50 1.21 -9.69
C GLY A 54 -7.61 1.28 -8.64
N LEU A 55 -7.88 2.47 -8.09
CA LEU A 55 -8.89 2.68 -7.05
C LEU A 55 -10.28 2.24 -7.53
N GLY A 56 -11.00 1.51 -6.69
CA GLY A 56 -12.29 0.89 -7.01
C GLY A 56 -12.15 -0.37 -7.88
N VAL A 57 -11.26 -0.36 -8.89
CA VAL A 57 -11.09 -1.49 -9.81
C VAL A 57 -10.43 -2.68 -9.11
N MET A 58 -9.33 -2.48 -8.37
CA MET A 58 -8.68 -3.61 -7.69
C MET A 58 -9.53 -4.13 -6.54
N GLU A 59 -10.24 -3.27 -5.80
CA GLU A 59 -11.16 -3.70 -4.74
C GLU A 59 -12.30 -4.53 -5.32
N GLY A 60 -12.95 -4.01 -6.36
CA GLY A 60 -14.07 -4.68 -7.01
C GLY A 60 -13.67 -5.99 -7.65
N SER A 61 -12.59 -5.99 -8.43
CA SER A 61 -12.10 -7.20 -9.12
C SER A 61 -11.59 -8.26 -8.15
N MET A 62 -10.80 -7.87 -7.15
CA MET A 62 -10.27 -8.81 -6.16
C MET A 62 -11.39 -9.40 -5.31
N THR A 63 -12.36 -8.59 -4.89
CA THR A 63 -13.57 -9.07 -4.21
C THR A 63 -14.35 -10.02 -5.11
N ALA A 64 -14.60 -9.66 -6.37
CA ALA A 64 -15.35 -10.50 -7.30
C ALA A 64 -14.69 -11.87 -7.51
N VAL A 65 -13.35 -11.91 -7.57
CA VAL A 65 -12.59 -13.16 -7.67
C VAL A 65 -12.71 -13.98 -6.38
N PHE A 66 -12.61 -13.36 -5.21
CA PHE A 66 -12.81 -14.10 -3.96
C PHE A 66 -14.22 -14.68 -3.84
N VAL A 67 -15.23 -13.92 -4.24
CA VAL A 67 -16.62 -14.39 -4.28
C VAL A 67 -16.80 -15.54 -5.27
N SER A 68 -16.18 -15.48 -6.45
CA SER A 68 -16.23 -16.59 -7.41
C SER A 68 -15.50 -17.85 -6.91
N LEU A 69 -14.51 -17.68 -6.01
CA LEU A 69 -13.83 -18.75 -5.28
C LEU A 69 -14.60 -19.21 -4.02
N SER A 70 -15.89 -18.91 -3.93
CA SER A 70 -16.79 -19.30 -2.82
C SER A 70 -16.47 -18.64 -1.47
N VAL A 71 -15.75 -17.52 -1.45
CA VAL A 71 -15.61 -16.68 -0.24
C VAL A 71 -16.88 -15.82 -0.10
N PRO A 72 -17.49 -15.70 1.09
CA PRO A 72 -18.63 -14.81 1.28
C PRO A 72 -18.27 -13.35 0.98
N LEU A 73 -19.22 -12.59 0.41
CA LEU A 73 -18.99 -11.22 -0.05
C LEU A 73 -18.49 -10.29 1.06
N GLU A 74 -19.11 -10.36 2.23
CA GLU A 74 -18.80 -9.50 3.37
C GLU A 74 -17.34 -9.61 3.84
N PRO A 75 -16.80 -10.79 4.22
CA PRO A 75 -15.39 -10.93 4.59
C PRO A 75 -14.44 -10.64 3.42
N ALA A 76 -14.83 -10.92 2.17
CA ALA A 76 -14.02 -10.60 1.00
C ALA A 76 -13.83 -9.08 0.84
N VAL A 77 -14.92 -8.30 0.84
CA VAL A 77 -14.85 -6.83 0.73
C VAL A 77 -14.06 -6.24 1.89
N VAL A 78 -14.38 -6.65 3.12
CA VAL A 78 -13.74 -6.07 4.32
C VAL A 78 -12.24 -6.39 4.34
N ALA A 79 -11.83 -7.62 4.03
CA ALA A 79 -10.41 -7.99 3.97
C ALA A 79 -9.65 -7.19 2.90
N VAL A 80 -10.25 -6.99 1.71
CA VAL A 80 -9.63 -6.22 0.63
C VAL A 80 -9.50 -4.73 1.00
N LEU A 81 -10.49 -4.16 1.71
CA LEU A 81 -10.41 -2.78 2.22
C LEU A 81 -9.36 -2.62 3.32
N ILE A 82 -9.25 -3.59 4.24
CA ILE A 82 -8.19 -3.59 5.26
C ILE A 82 -6.81 -3.66 4.60
N PHE A 83 -6.66 -4.53 3.60
CA PHE A 83 -5.44 -4.61 2.79
C PHE A 83 -5.08 -3.26 2.16
N ARG A 84 -6.05 -2.58 1.54
CA ARG A 84 -5.85 -1.23 0.96
C ARG A 84 -5.44 -0.21 2.00
N LEU A 85 -6.08 -0.21 3.17
CA LEU A 85 -5.75 0.70 4.26
C LEU A 85 -4.30 0.47 4.73
N ALA A 86 -3.91 -0.79 4.92
CA ALA A 86 -2.58 -1.15 5.37
C ALA A 86 -1.49 -0.81 4.34
N TYR A 87 -1.78 -1.03 3.05
CA TYR A 87 -0.79 -0.85 1.99
C TYR A 87 -0.69 0.59 1.47
N TYR A 88 -1.78 1.37 1.47
CA TYR A 88 -1.78 2.74 0.95
C TYR A 88 -1.83 3.81 2.05
N VAL A 89 -2.77 3.67 2.99
CA VAL A 89 -3.06 4.75 3.94
C VAL A 89 -2.01 4.82 5.03
N ILE A 90 -1.56 3.69 5.57
CA ILE A 90 -0.49 3.69 6.58
C ILE A 90 0.80 4.31 6.01
N PRO A 91 1.33 3.88 4.84
CA PRO A 91 2.52 4.51 4.27
C PRO A 91 2.32 5.98 3.93
N LEU A 92 1.13 6.38 3.48
CA LEU A 92 0.81 7.78 3.22
C LEU A 92 0.90 8.62 4.50
N LEU A 93 0.29 8.17 5.60
CA LEU A 93 0.32 8.87 6.88
C LEU A 93 1.75 8.98 7.42
N VAL A 94 2.51 7.89 7.37
CA VAL A 94 3.93 7.88 7.75
C VAL A 94 4.72 8.88 6.91
N SER A 95 4.48 8.90 5.59
CA SER A 95 5.15 9.82 4.67
C SER A 95 4.84 11.28 4.99
N ILE A 96 3.58 11.62 5.29
CA ILE A 96 3.18 12.99 5.66
C ILE A 96 3.91 13.45 6.93
N VAL A 97 3.94 12.60 7.96
CA VAL A 97 4.59 12.91 9.24
C VAL A 97 6.08 13.14 9.06
N LEU A 98 6.76 12.26 8.33
CA LEU A 98 8.19 12.39 8.04
C LEU A 98 8.50 13.63 7.19
N PHE A 99 7.70 13.88 6.15
CA PHE A 99 7.89 15.01 5.25
C PHE A 99 7.71 16.35 5.97
N HIS A 100 6.73 16.46 6.86
CA HIS A 100 6.52 17.65 7.67
C HIS A 100 7.76 17.97 8.52
N GLY A 101 8.37 16.95 9.14
CA GLY A 101 9.61 17.11 9.91
C GLY A 101 10.78 17.65 9.07
N VAL A 102 10.93 17.17 7.83
CA VAL A 102 11.98 17.64 6.91
C VAL A 102 11.70 19.06 6.42
N MET A 103 10.45 19.39 6.08
CA MET A 103 10.05 20.74 5.67
C MET A 103 10.31 21.79 6.76
N LEU A 104 10.02 21.45 8.02
CA LEU A 104 10.29 22.35 9.16
C LEU A 104 11.80 22.59 9.34
N GLN A 105 12.63 21.57 9.11
CA GLN A 105 14.09 21.72 9.13
C GLN A 105 14.58 22.58 7.97
N ALA A 106 14.05 22.36 6.76
CA ALA A 106 14.37 23.15 5.58
C ALA A 106 14.01 24.64 5.78
N ALA A 107 12.81 24.93 6.30
CA ALA A 107 12.37 26.29 6.59
C ALA A 107 13.27 27.00 7.63
N ARG A 108 13.73 26.27 8.65
CA ARG A 108 14.68 26.80 9.66
C ARG A 108 16.07 27.05 9.07
N GLY A 109 16.54 26.18 8.18
CA GLY A 109 17.82 26.34 7.48
C GLY A 109 17.86 27.59 6.61
N VAL A 110 16.78 27.88 5.88
CA VAL A 110 16.65 29.10 5.06
C VAL A 110 16.67 30.37 5.92
N ALA A 111 15.98 30.38 7.06
CA ALA A 111 15.96 31.53 7.99
C ALA A 111 17.33 31.79 8.65
N GLY A 112 18.13 30.74 8.89
CA GLY A 112 19.49 30.86 9.42
C GLY A 112 20.48 31.49 8.45
N SER A 113 20.36 31.17 7.16
CA SER A 113 21.21 31.72 6.09
C SER A 113 20.90 33.18 5.72
N ALA A 114 19.74 33.70 6.13
CA ALA A 114 19.32 35.08 5.88
C ALA A 114 19.80 36.09 6.95
N ARG A 115 20.57 35.67 7.97
CA ARG A 115 21.14 36.59 8.97
C ARG A 115 22.28 37.41 8.34
N PRO A 116 22.25 38.76 8.38
CA PRO A 116 23.29 39.58 7.76
C PRO A 116 24.63 39.41 8.48
N ILE A 117 25.71 39.31 7.70
CA ILE A 117 27.10 39.31 8.16
C ILE A 117 27.45 40.73 8.64
N SER A 118 26.96 41.13 9.82
CA SER A 118 27.32 42.42 10.44
C SER A 118 27.61 42.20 11.92
N SER A 119 28.88 41.90 12.23
CA SER A 119 29.49 42.09 13.56
C SER A 119 30.98 41.70 13.61
N ARG A 120 31.69 41.68 12.48
CA ARG A 120 33.17 41.58 12.46
C ARG A 120 33.80 42.81 11.84
N VAL A 121 33.56 43.98 12.43
CA VAL A 121 34.44 45.14 12.36
C VAL A 121 34.40 45.83 13.72
#